data_AF-A0A1G6GPF7-F1
#
_entry.id   AF-A0A1G6GPF7-F1
#
_cell.length_a   1.000
_cell.length_b   1.000
_cell.length_c   1.000
_cell.angle_alpha   90.00
_cell.angle_beta   90.00
_cell.angle_gamma   90.00
#
_symmetry.space_group_name_H-M   'P 1'
#
loop_
_entity.id
_entity.type
_entity.pdbx_description
1 polymer ?
#
loop_
_entity_poly.entity_id
_entity_poly.type
_entity_poly.pdbx_seq_one_letter_code
_entity_poly.pdbx_strand_id
1 'polypeptide(L)'
;METLRFLAAPTDVLFDGENIVNGGKILEWIDKAAYAVAAGWSGSYCVTAYVGHVSFRHGIPSGHLVEVEARIIYTGRTSMHIQCTVRNADPKRLSWTEATSCLVIFVATDGKGKSVPVVEFDPITASERAHARAAIGRADIRREIENQMAQQVYTAAGTAPRMVTRFLAQPTDVNWGGKVHGGTAMEWIDQAAWLCATQWSGMTPTVVYSGGVRFYRPIHIGHVVELEARLLRTNRKTMDIAVHVRSGDPRTPERQLTTHCAITYGVRGDDDRLVDIPQWEPQNDEDRALADHAYRLRKIRGHRVPGLSTG
;
A
#
# COMPACT_ATOMS: atom_id res chain seq x y z
N MET A 1 -5.47 -7.07 -20.48
CA MET A 1 -6.28 -6.63 -19.32
C MET A 1 -6.73 -7.90 -18.63
N GLU A 2 -6.59 -7.97 -17.32
CA GLU A 2 -7.00 -9.13 -16.54
C GLU A 2 -8.02 -8.71 -15.48
N THR A 3 -8.93 -9.62 -15.14
CA THR A 3 -9.94 -9.40 -14.11
C THR A 3 -9.97 -10.60 -13.17
N LEU A 4 -9.68 -10.37 -11.89
CA LEU A 4 -9.88 -11.37 -10.84
C LEU A 4 -11.26 -11.15 -10.20
N ARG A 5 -12.04 -12.22 -10.05
CA ARG A 5 -13.33 -12.22 -9.35
C ARG A 5 -13.37 -13.32 -8.31
N PHE A 6 -13.77 -12.98 -7.10
CA PHE A 6 -13.87 -13.90 -5.97
C PHE A 6 -14.81 -13.33 -4.91
N LEU A 7 -15.12 -14.12 -3.88
CA LEU A 7 -15.86 -13.65 -2.70
C LEU A 7 -14.86 -13.19 -1.64
N ALA A 8 -15.13 -12.06 -0.99
CA ALA A 8 -14.48 -11.70 0.25
C ALA A 8 -14.86 -12.73 1.32
N ALA A 9 -13.88 -13.38 1.91
CA ALA A 9 -14.07 -14.42 2.91
C ALA A 9 -14.10 -13.82 4.33
N PRO A 10 -14.70 -14.53 5.31
CA PRO A 10 -14.59 -14.16 6.72
C PRO A 10 -13.16 -14.11 7.25
N THR A 11 -12.20 -14.78 6.60
CA THR A 11 -10.78 -14.71 6.95
C THR A 11 -10.07 -13.46 6.42
N ASP A 12 -10.76 -12.62 5.66
CA ASP A 12 -10.22 -11.39 5.06
C ASP A 12 -10.48 -10.14 5.93
N VAL A 13 -11.07 -10.32 7.12
CA VAL A 13 -11.23 -9.27 8.15
C VAL A 13 -10.20 -9.48 9.26
N LEU A 14 -9.83 -8.42 9.99
CA LEU A 14 -8.72 -8.52 10.95
C LEU A 14 -9.10 -9.15 12.29
N PHE A 15 -10.33 -8.94 12.78
CA PHE A 15 -10.78 -9.51 14.06
C PHE A 15 -12.27 -9.84 14.04
N ASP A 16 -12.64 -10.72 14.97
CA ASP A 16 -14.01 -11.21 15.11
C ASP A 16 -14.99 -10.07 15.43
N GLY A 17 -16.17 -10.11 14.79
CA GLY A 17 -17.16 -9.04 14.85
C GLY A 17 -16.98 -7.90 13.85
N GLU A 18 -15.84 -7.80 13.15
CA GLU A 18 -15.74 -6.93 11.98
C GLU A 18 -16.40 -7.58 10.77
N ASN A 19 -17.02 -6.75 9.93
CA ASN A 19 -17.57 -7.18 8.65
C ASN A 19 -16.88 -6.50 7.47
N ILE A 20 -15.81 -5.73 7.68
CA ILE A 20 -15.13 -4.99 6.61
C ILE A 20 -13.73 -5.58 6.40
N VAL A 21 -13.43 -5.90 5.14
CA VAL A 21 -12.10 -6.38 4.72
C VAL A 21 -11.06 -5.30 5.00
N ASN A 22 -9.90 -5.71 5.53
CA ASN A 22 -8.84 -4.77 5.86
C ASN A 22 -8.04 -4.30 4.65
N GLY A 23 -7.42 -3.13 4.78
CA GLY A 23 -6.69 -2.47 3.72
C GLY A 23 -5.57 -3.32 3.11
N GLY A 24 -4.82 -3.99 3.98
CA GLY A 24 -3.74 -4.89 3.62
C GLY A 24 -4.18 -6.00 2.69
N LYS A 25 -5.36 -6.59 2.94
CA LYS A 25 -5.90 -7.66 2.11
C LYS A 25 -6.31 -7.18 0.72
N ILE A 26 -6.90 -5.98 0.65
CA ILE A 26 -7.22 -5.33 -0.63
C ILE A 26 -5.93 -5.06 -1.43
N LEU A 27 -4.86 -4.61 -0.76
CA LEU A 27 -3.56 -4.39 -1.39
C LEU A 27 -2.94 -5.71 -1.90
N GLU A 28 -3.12 -6.82 -1.17
CA GLU A 28 -2.69 -8.15 -1.61
C GLU A 28 -3.41 -8.58 -2.90
N TRP A 29 -4.72 -8.38 -2.99
CA TRP A 29 -5.49 -8.71 -4.19
C TRP A 29 -5.10 -7.86 -5.39
N ILE A 30 -4.87 -6.57 -5.16
CA ILE A 30 -4.34 -5.63 -6.16
C ILE A 30 -3.00 -6.14 -6.71
N ASP A 31 -2.08 -6.53 -5.83
CA ASP A 31 -0.75 -7.02 -6.23
C ASP A 31 -0.85 -8.30 -7.07
N LYS A 32 -1.71 -9.24 -6.70
CA LYS A 32 -1.95 -10.49 -7.46
C LYS A 32 -2.48 -10.22 -8.87
N ALA A 33 -3.49 -9.36 -8.99
CA ALA A 33 -4.07 -9.00 -10.29
C ALA A 33 -3.04 -8.27 -11.17
N ALA A 34 -2.29 -7.34 -10.59
CA ALA A 34 -1.25 -6.62 -11.30
C ALA A 34 -0.07 -7.52 -11.70
N TYR A 35 0.33 -8.47 -10.84
CA TYR A 35 1.36 -9.45 -11.17
C TYR A 35 0.95 -10.31 -12.38
N ALA A 36 -0.30 -10.79 -12.43
CA ALA A 36 -0.79 -11.57 -13.57
C ALA A 36 -0.65 -10.80 -14.88
N VAL A 37 -1.02 -9.52 -14.88
CA VAL A 37 -0.84 -8.61 -16.03
C VAL A 37 0.65 -8.41 -16.37
N ALA A 38 1.50 -8.16 -15.38
CA ALA A 38 2.93 -7.91 -15.58
C ALA A 38 3.65 -9.14 -16.15
N ALA A 39 3.40 -10.32 -15.57
CA ALA A 39 3.99 -11.58 -16.01
C ALA A 39 3.51 -11.95 -17.42
N GLY A 40 2.21 -11.79 -17.70
CA GLY A 40 1.66 -12.02 -19.03
C GLY A 40 2.22 -11.07 -20.08
N TRP A 41 2.41 -9.79 -19.75
CA TRP A 41 2.96 -8.79 -20.67
C TRP A 41 4.44 -9.00 -20.97
N SER A 42 5.24 -9.30 -19.94
CA SER A 42 6.70 -9.41 -20.08
C SER A 42 7.20 -10.82 -20.43
N GLY A 43 6.35 -11.84 -20.28
CA GLY A 43 6.78 -13.25 -20.36
C GLY A 43 7.86 -13.62 -19.32
N SER A 44 8.03 -12.79 -18.28
CA SER A 44 9.16 -12.85 -17.35
C SER A 44 8.69 -12.82 -15.91
N TYR A 45 9.57 -13.21 -14.99
CA TYR A 45 9.32 -13.06 -13.56
C TYR A 45 9.32 -11.58 -13.17
N CYS A 46 8.31 -11.15 -12.43
CA CYS A 46 8.10 -9.74 -12.09
C CYS A 46 8.16 -9.51 -10.57
N VAL A 47 8.70 -8.36 -10.15
CA VAL A 47 8.68 -7.93 -8.75
C VAL A 47 7.96 -6.60 -8.60
N THR A 48 7.17 -6.46 -7.54
CA THR A 48 6.50 -5.22 -7.19
C THR A 48 7.54 -4.19 -6.77
N ALA A 49 7.59 -3.07 -7.48
CA ALA A 49 8.55 -2.00 -7.19
C ALA A 49 7.88 -0.82 -6.47
N TYR A 50 6.62 -0.54 -6.78
CA TYR A 50 5.89 0.56 -6.20
C TYR A 50 4.38 0.28 -6.22
N VAL A 51 3.70 0.62 -5.13
CA VAL A 51 2.24 0.75 -5.08
C VAL A 51 1.91 2.12 -4.53
N GLY A 52 1.02 2.87 -5.16
CA GLY A 52 0.64 4.13 -4.58
C GLY A 52 -0.62 4.75 -5.10
N HIS A 53 -0.99 5.82 -4.39
CA HIS A 53 -2.21 6.58 -4.61
C HIS A 53 -3.47 5.72 -4.42
N VAL A 54 -3.47 4.88 -3.38
CA VAL A 54 -4.59 4.02 -3.02
C VAL A 54 -5.49 4.81 -2.07
N SER A 55 -6.64 5.27 -2.56
CA SER A 55 -7.66 5.92 -1.74
C SER A 55 -8.82 4.96 -1.53
N PHE A 56 -9.15 4.66 -0.29
CA PHE A 56 -10.24 3.75 0.07
C PHE A 56 -11.51 4.57 0.29
N ARG A 57 -12.47 4.46 -0.64
CA ARG A 57 -13.71 5.24 -0.59
C ARG A 57 -14.74 4.59 0.33
N HIS A 58 -14.93 3.29 0.12
CA HIS A 58 -15.89 2.47 0.85
C HIS A 58 -15.21 1.16 1.28
N GLY A 59 -15.58 0.68 2.47
CA GLY A 59 -15.19 -0.65 2.92
C GLY A 59 -15.77 -1.73 2.00
N ILE A 60 -15.09 -2.88 1.92
CA ILE A 60 -15.61 -4.06 1.23
C ILE A 60 -16.16 -4.99 2.33
N PRO A 61 -17.47 -5.25 2.37
CA PRO A 61 -18.00 -6.16 3.37
C PRO A 61 -17.59 -7.62 3.11
N SER A 62 -17.42 -8.40 4.18
CA SER A 62 -17.25 -9.84 4.07
C SER A 62 -18.48 -10.47 3.39
N GLY A 63 -18.24 -11.46 2.54
CA GLY A 63 -19.26 -12.11 1.72
C GLY A 63 -19.67 -11.34 0.46
N HIS A 64 -19.16 -10.12 0.22
CA HIS A 64 -19.37 -9.44 -1.06
C HIS A 64 -18.53 -10.08 -2.18
N LEU A 65 -19.05 -10.02 -3.40
CA LEU A 65 -18.24 -10.26 -4.60
C LEU A 65 -17.23 -9.12 -4.73
N VAL A 66 -16.00 -9.48 -5.05
CA VAL A 66 -14.90 -8.56 -5.32
C VAL A 66 -14.47 -8.75 -6.77
N GLU A 67 -14.22 -7.64 -7.46
CA GLU A 67 -13.63 -7.59 -8.78
C GLU A 67 -12.38 -6.71 -8.72
N VAL A 68 -11.23 -7.27 -9.11
CA VAL A 68 -9.99 -6.52 -9.29
C VAL A 68 -9.66 -6.52 -10.78
N GLU A 69 -9.87 -5.37 -11.41
CA GLU A 69 -9.52 -5.15 -12.82
C GLU A 69 -8.12 -4.54 -12.90
N ALA A 70 -7.22 -5.14 -13.68
CA ALA A 70 -5.85 -4.67 -13.87
C ALA A 70 -5.51 -4.51 -15.36
N ARG A 71 -4.85 -3.41 -15.71
CA ARG A 71 -4.46 -3.11 -17.10
C ARG A 71 -3.11 -2.40 -17.17
N ILE A 72 -2.28 -2.76 -18.16
CA ILE A 72 -1.09 -1.97 -18.52
C ILE A 72 -1.56 -0.61 -19.02
N ILE A 73 -0.93 0.45 -18.51
CA ILE A 73 -1.19 1.83 -18.95
C ILE A 73 0.07 2.50 -19.51
N TYR A 74 1.25 1.96 -19.21
CA TYR A 74 2.54 2.47 -19.67
C TYR A 74 3.65 1.46 -19.38
N THR A 75 4.70 1.45 -20.21
CA THR A 75 5.93 0.69 -19.97
C THR A 75 7.14 1.61 -20.05
N GLY A 76 8.05 1.48 -19.09
CA GLY A 76 9.42 1.98 -19.23
C GLY A 76 10.31 0.91 -19.87
N ARG A 77 11.64 1.06 -19.74
CA ARG A 77 12.60 0.08 -20.29
C ARG A 77 12.40 -1.32 -19.71
N THR A 78 12.26 -1.42 -18.40
CA THR A 78 12.14 -2.71 -17.67
C THR A 78 10.92 -2.74 -16.74
N SER A 79 10.11 -1.68 -16.73
CA SER A 79 9.03 -1.46 -15.77
C SER A 79 7.69 -1.42 -16.47
N MET A 80 6.66 -1.96 -15.83
CA MET A 80 5.28 -1.98 -16.30
C MET A 80 4.42 -1.23 -15.29
N HIS A 81 3.73 -0.19 -15.75
CA HIS A 81 2.79 0.58 -14.95
C HIS A 81 1.40 0.04 -15.20
N ILE A 82 0.73 -0.38 -14.12
CA ILE A 82 -0.52 -1.09 -14.15
C ILE A 82 -1.54 -0.30 -13.34
N GLN A 83 -2.65 0.06 -13.97
CA GLN A 83 -3.78 0.61 -13.24
C GLN A 83 -4.66 -0.52 -12.73
N CYS A 84 -4.99 -0.46 -11.45
CA CYS A 84 -5.89 -1.39 -10.80
C CYS A 84 -7.13 -0.65 -10.30
N THR A 85 -8.30 -1.25 -10.52
CA THR A 85 -9.58 -0.78 -10.00
C THR A 85 -10.23 -1.93 -9.26
N VAL A 86 -10.58 -1.71 -7.99
CA VAL A 86 -11.28 -2.68 -7.15
C VAL A 86 -12.73 -2.26 -7.01
N ARG A 87 -13.64 -3.16 -7.36
CA ARG A 87 -15.08 -3.01 -7.16
C ARG A 87 -15.60 -4.12 -6.28
N ASN A 88 -16.71 -3.86 -5.59
CA ASN A 88 -17.43 -4.90 -4.87
C ASN A 88 -18.94 -4.80 -5.08
N ALA A 89 -19.65 -5.91 -4.88
CA ALA A 89 -21.11 -5.97 -4.96
C ALA A 89 -21.66 -7.04 -3.99
N ASP A 90 -22.83 -6.78 -3.42
CA ASP A 90 -23.61 -7.83 -2.74
C ASP A 90 -23.99 -8.91 -3.78
N PRO A 91 -23.61 -10.20 -3.58
CA PRO A 91 -23.89 -11.27 -4.54
C PRO A 91 -25.38 -11.45 -4.84
N LYS A 92 -26.27 -11.02 -3.95
CA LYS A 92 -27.72 -11.12 -4.13
C LYS A 92 -28.29 -10.02 -5.02
N ARG A 93 -27.59 -8.89 -5.15
CA ARG A 93 -28.07 -7.68 -5.85
C ARG A 93 -27.24 -7.30 -7.06
N LEU A 94 -25.96 -7.66 -7.08
CA LEU A 94 -25.00 -7.37 -8.15
C LEU A 94 -24.87 -5.87 -8.50
N SER A 95 -25.11 -5.00 -7.53
CA SER A 95 -24.86 -3.56 -7.66
C SER A 95 -23.41 -3.25 -7.32
N TRP A 96 -22.61 -2.94 -8.33
CA TRP A 96 -21.17 -2.71 -8.18
C TRP A 96 -20.84 -1.29 -7.71
N THR A 97 -19.94 -1.20 -6.73
CA THR A 97 -19.38 0.05 -6.20
C THR A 97 -17.86 -0.01 -6.27
N GLU A 98 -17.21 1.07 -6.73
CA GLU A 98 -15.75 1.19 -6.70
C GLU A 98 -15.28 1.41 -5.25
N ALA A 99 -14.45 0.49 -4.75
CA ALA A 99 -13.83 0.60 -3.43
C ALA A 99 -12.55 1.45 -3.50
N THR A 100 -11.70 1.18 -4.49
CA THR A 100 -10.45 1.91 -4.69
C THR A 100 -9.93 1.78 -6.13
N SER A 101 -9.07 2.72 -6.52
CA SER A 101 -8.25 2.63 -7.73
C SER A 101 -6.83 3.10 -7.43
N CYS A 102 -5.84 2.47 -8.05
CA CYS A 102 -4.44 2.75 -7.77
C CYS A 102 -3.50 2.43 -8.94
N LEU A 103 -2.25 2.86 -8.78
CA LEU A 103 -1.15 2.54 -9.69
C LEU A 103 -0.20 1.55 -9.00
N VAL A 104 0.07 0.44 -9.68
CA VAL A 104 1.11 -0.52 -9.32
C VAL A 104 2.19 -0.52 -10.39
N ILE A 105 3.46 -0.55 -9.99
CA ILE A 105 4.59 -0.64 -10.91
C ILE A 105 5.34 -1.93 -10.62
N PHE A 106 5.38 -2.80 -11.62
CA PHE A 106 6.21 -3.99 -11.62
C PHE A 106 7.49 -3.77 -12.42
N VAL A 107 8.55 -4.48 -12.04
CA VAL A 107 9.80 -4.57 -12.82
C VAL A 107 10.00 -6.02 -13.23
N ALA A 108 10.21 -6.26 -14.53
CA ALA A 108 10.57 -7.57 -15.03
C ALA A 108 12.02 -7.89 -14.68
N THR A 109 12.30 -9.13 -14.28
CA THR A 109 13.62 -9.60 -13.88
C THR A 109 13.92 -11.00 -14.41
N ASP A 110 15.19 -11.36 -14.43
CA ASP A 110 15.69 -12.69 -14.81
C ASP A 110 15.53 -13.76 -13.71
N GLY A 111 14.80 -13.46 -12.62
CA GLY A 111 14.69 -14.31 -11.43
C GLY A 111 15.91 -14.24 -10.50
N LYS A 112 17.09 -13.87 -10.99
CA LYS A 112 18.32 -13.64 -10.20
C LYS A 112 18.45 -12.21 -9.68
N GLY A 113 17.48 -11.35 -10.02
CA GLY A 113 17.36 -9.98 -9.53
C GLY A 113 17.87 -8.91 -10.50
N LYS A 114 18.34 -9.30 -11.69
CA LYS A 114 18.68 -8.34 -12.75
C LYS A 114 17.42 -7.99 -13.51
N SER A 115 17.17 -6.69 -13.74
CA SER A 115 16.03 -6.26 -14.54
C SER A 115 16.23 -6.59 -16.02
N VAL A 116 15.13 -6.96 -16.69
CA VAL A 116 15.12 -7.30 -18.12
C VAL A 116 14.20 -6.36 -18.89
N PRO A 117 14.50 -6.07 -20.18
CA PRO A 117 13.63 -5.25 -21.01
C PRO A 117 12.22 -5.84 -21.15
N VAL A 118 11.22 -4.97 -21.29
CA VAL A 118 9.83 -5.38 -21.52
C VAL A 118 9.34 -4.88 -22.89
N VAL A 119 8.31 -5.53 -23.42
CA VAL A 119 7.63 -5.06 -24.63
C VAL A 119 7.06 -3.67 -24.38
N GLU A 120 7.25 -2.75 -25.33
CA GLU A 120 6.73 -1.39 -25.23
C GLU A 120 5.19 -1.38 -25.38
N PHE A 121 4.52 -0.63 -24.52
CA PHE A 121 3.09 -0.38 -24.60
C PHE A 121 2.81 0.76 -25.58
N ASP A 122 2.24 0.42 -26.74
CA ASP A 122 1.76 1.36 -27.74
C ASP A 122 0.24 1.59 -27.61
N PRO A 123 -0.22 2.77 -27.12
CA PRO A 123 -1.63 3.04 -26.87
C PRO A 123 -2.41 3.35 -28.16
N ILE A 124 -3.29 2.42 -28.57
CA ILE A 124 -4.05 2.50 -29.84
C ILE A 124 -5.34 3.32 -29.67
N THR A 125 -6.02 3.20 -28.54
CA THR A 125 -7.30 3.87 -28.29
C THR A 125 -7.12 5.23 -27.60
N ALA A 126 -8.12 6.12 -27.73
CA ALA A 126 -8.11 7.41 -27.03
C ALA A 126 -8.06 7.24 -25.49
N SER A 127 -8.73 6.20 -24.98
CA SER A 127 -8.72 5.83 -23.57
C SER A 127 -7.33 5.40 -23.11
N GLU A 128 -6.65 4.53 -23.85
CA GLU A 128 -5.28 4.12 -23.54
C GLU A 128 -4.30 5.29 -23.56
N ARG A 129 -4.41 6.18 -24.58
CA ARG A 129 -3.61 7.41 -24.64
C ARG A 129 -3.85 8.33 -23.44
N ALA A 130 -5.09 8.41 -22.95
CA ALA A 130 -5.41 9.19 -21.75
C ALA A 130 -4.77 8.58 -20.50
N HIS A 131 -4.90 7.27 -20.29
CA HIS A 131 -4.26 6.57 -19.18
C HIS A 131 -2.73 6.67 -19.22
N ALA A 132 -2.11 6.48 -20.39
CA ALA A 132 -0.67 6.60 -20.57
C ALA A 132 -0.17 8.01 -20.21
N ARG A 133 -0.81 9.06 -20.73
CA ARG A 133 -0.48 10.45 -20.37
C ARG A 133 -0.64 10.71 -18.88
N ALA A 134 -1.70 10.20 -18.26
CA ALA A 134 -1.93 10.36 -16.83
C ALA A 134 -0.90 9.59 -15.96
N ALA A 135 -0.41 8.45 -16.44
CA ALA A 135 0.67 7.69 -15.79
C ALA A 135 2.00 8.45 -15.84
N ILE A 136 2.34 9.00 -17.02
CA ILE A 136 3.56 9.78 -17.25
C ILE A 136 3.52 11.09 -16.45
N GLY A 137 2.41 11.83 -16.50
CA GLY A 137 2.26 13.10 -15.80
C GLY A 137 2.33 13.00 -14.27
N ARG A 138 2.09 11.81 -13.71
CA ARG A 138 2.23 11.54 -12.26
C ARG A 138 3.62 11.04 -11.86
N ALA A 139 4.53 10.77 -12.81
CA ALA A 139 5.83 10.21 -12.53
C ALA A 139 6.70 11.14 -11.67
N ASP A 140 6.65 12.46 -11.91
CA ASP A 140 7.38 13.45 -11.09
C ASP A 140 6.86 13.50 -9.67
N ILE A 141 5.53 13.50 -9.50
CA ILE A 141 4.90 13.51 -8.17
C ILE A 141 5.29 12.25 -7.40
N ARG A 142 5.28 11.08 -8.06
CA ARG A 142 5.74 9.83 -7.46
C ARG A 142 7.21 9.93 -7.01
N ARG A 143 8.10 10.39 -7.89
CA ARG A 143 9.53 10.57 -7.55
C ARG A 143 9.72 11.53 -6.39
N GLU A 144 8.95 12.60 -6.33
CA GLU A 144 9.02 13.56 -5.23
C GLU A 144 8.56 12.92 -3.91
N ILE A 145 7.46 12.17 -3.90
CA ILE A 145 7.02 11.41 -2.72
C ILE A 145 8.10 10.42 -2.28
N GLU A 146 8.68 9.66 -3.21
CA GLU A 146 9.76 8.71 -2.93
C GLU A 146 10.98 9.40 -2.32
N ASN A 147 11.40 10.53 -2.89
CA ASN A 147 12.54 11.31 -2.40
C ASN A 147 12.28 11.86 -1.00
N GLN A 148 11.09 12.44 -0.75
CA GLN A 148 10.73 12.92 0.59
C GLN A 148 10.72 11.76 1.60
N MET A 149 10.10 10.64 1.26
CA MET A 149 10.06 9.47 2.15
C MET A 149 11.46 8.93 2.46
N ALA A 150 12.39 8.98 1.51
CA ALA A 150 13.77 8.53 1.72
C ALA A 150 14.59 9.46 2.63
N GLN A 151 14.20 10.74 2.75
CA GLN A 151 14.89 11.73 3.61
C GLN A 151 14.53 11.59 5.09
N GLN A 152 13.44 10.90 5.42
CA GLN A 152 13.00 10.84 6.80
C GLN A 152 13.87 9.90 7.64
N VAL A 153 14.36 10.42 8.76
CA VAL A 153 15.12 9.66 9.75
C VAL A 153 14.27 9.52 11.01
N TYR A 154 14.29 8.32 11.59
CA TYR A 154 13.59 7.98 12.81
C TYR A 154 14.63 7.57 13.83
N THR A 155 14.69 8.27 14.96
CA THR A 155 15.64 8.01 16.04
C THR A 155 14.90 7.55 17.30
N ALA A 156 15.66 7.20 18.33
CA ALA A 156 15.10 6.80 19.62
C ALA A 156 14.65 7.99 20.48
N ALA A 157 14.94 9.23 20.07
CA ALA A 157 14.63 10.42 20.86
C ALA A 157 13.14 10.82 20.77
N GLY A 158 12.45 10.54 19.66
CA GLY A 158 11.05 10.93 19.51
C GLY A 158 10.11 10.11 20.39
N THR A 159 9.04 10.76 20.86
CA THR A 159 8.06 10.20 21.79
C THR A 159 6.79 9.71 21.11
N ALA A 160 6.67 9.92 19.79
CA ALA A 160 5.54 9.46 19.02
C ALA A 160 5.24 7.95 19.24
N PRO A 161 3.95 7.55 19.38
CA PRO A 161 3.55 6.16 19.50
C PRO A 161 4.22 5.27 18.46
N ARG A 162 4.77 4.14 18.92
CA ARG A 162 5.61 3.24 18.14
C ARG A 162 5.26 1.79 18.44
N MET A 163 5.10 0.98 17.38
CA MET A 163 4.92 -0.46 17.45
C MET A 163 6.02 -1.16 16.67
N VAL A 164 6.55 -2.25 17.24
CA VAL A 164 7.53 -3.11 16.55
C VAL A 164 7.01 -4.54 16.57
N THR A 165 6.70 -5.07 15.39
CA THR A 165 6.31 -6.46 15.20
C THR A 165 7.44 -7.21 14.52
N ARG A 166 7.78 -8.41 15.03
CA ARG A 166 8.81 -9.27 14.44
C ARG A 166 8.30 -10.70 14.26
N PHE A 167 8.62 -11.30 13.13
CA PHE A 167 8.32 -12.70 12.82
C PHE A 167 9.27 -13.22 11.74
N LEU A 168 9.23 -14.53 11.48
CA LEU A 168 9.96 -15.15 10.38
C LEU A 168 9.09 -15.16 9.12
N ALA A 169 9.67 -14.80 7.98
CA ALA A 169 9.01 -14.99 6.68
C ALA A 169 8.86 -16.49 6.39
N GLN A 170 7.62 -16.98 6.27
CA GLN A 170 7.34 -18.40 6.15
C GLN A 170 7.25 -18.86 4.69
N PRO A 171 7.49 -20.16 4.40
CA PRO A 171 7.35 -20.69 3.05
C PRO A 171 5.96 -20.51 2.41
N THR A 172 4.91 -20.35 3.21
CA THR A 172 3.54 -20.05 2.72
C THR A 172 3.40 -18.64 2.15
N ASP A 173 4.33 -17.74 2.47
CA ASP A 173 4.31 -16.32 2.09
C ASP A 173 5.04 -16.06 0.75
N VAL A 174 5.35 -17.14 0.03
CA VAL A 174 6.27 -17.19 -1.11
C VAL A 174 5.59 -16.94 -2.45
N ASN A 175 6.25 -16.17 -3.31
CA ASN A 175 5.99 -16.15 -4.74
C ASN A 175 6.81 -17.23 -5.48
N TRP A 176 6.47 -17.51 -6.73
CA TRP A 176 7.16 -18.52 -7.56
C TRP A 176 8.69 -18.33 -7.71
N GLY A 177 9.24 -17.17 -7.33
CA GLY A 177 10.68 -16.86 -7.32
C GLY A 177 11.38 -17.04 -5.97
N GLY A 178 10.73 -17.66 -4.96
CA GLY A 178 11.34 -17.95 -3.66
C GLY A 178 11.51 -16.74 -2.74
N LYS A 179 10.79 -15.65 -3.01
CA LYS A 179 10.79 -14.40 -2.22
C LYS A 179 9.38 -14.14 -1.68
N VAL A 180 9.26 -13.26 -0.68
CA VAL A 180 7.94 -12.80 -0.23
C VAL A 180 7.25 -12.01 -1.35
N HIS A 181 5.94 -12.23 -1.53
CA HIS A 181 5.12 -11.48 -2.47
C HIS A 181 4.89 -10.03 -2.01
N GLY A 182 4.81 -9.07 -2.94
CA GLY A 182 4.60 -7.65 -2.61
C GLY A 182 3.29 -7.45 -1.83
N GLY A 183 2.24 -8.16 -2.26
CA GLY A 183 0.95 -8.24 -1.58
C GLY A 183 1.04 -8.63 -0.12
N THR A 184 1.77 -9.72 0.18
CA THR A 184 1.94 -10.22 1.55
C THR A 184 2.68 -9.20 2.44
N ALA A 185 3.72 -8.57 1.90
CA ALA A 185 4.41 -7.51 2.63
C ALA A 185 3.51 -6.30 2.91
N MET A 186 2.61 -5.94 1.99
CA MET A 186 1.62 -4.87 2.20
C MET A 186 0.58 -5.23 3.25
N GLU A 187 0.17 -6.50 3.33
CA GLU A 187 -0.72 -6.99 4.37
C GLU A 187 -0.09 -6.84 5.76
N TRP A 188 1.17 -7.27 5.92
CA TRP A 188 1.89 -7.09 7.19
C TRP A 188 2.10 -5.63 7.56
N ILE A 189 2.38 -4.78 6.57
CA ILE A 189 2.51 -3.33 6.73
C ILE A 189 1.22 -2.73 7.29
N ASP A 190 0.08 -3.07 6.70
CA ASP A 190 -1.23 -2.58 7.13
C ASP A 190 -1.54 -3.06 8.54
N GLN A 191 -1.29 -4.34 8.87
CA GLN A 191 -1.49 -4.87 10.22
C GLN A 191 -0.66 -4.13 11.28
N ALA A 192 0.62 -3.86 11.00
CA ALA A 192 1.49 -3.12 11.91
C ALA A 192 1.05 -1.67 12.10
N ALA A 193 0.64 -1.01 11.02
CA ALA A 193 0.14 0.37 11.08
C ALA A 193 -1.21 0.45 11.79
N TRP A 194 -2.11 -0.48 11.50
CA TRP A 194 -3.41 -0.61 12.15
C TRP A 194 -3.25 -0.81 13.66
N LEU A 195 -2.35 -1.69 14.12
CA LEU A 195 -2.07 -1.88 15.54
C LEU A 195 -1.66 -0.56 16.23
N CYS A 196 -0.78 0.21 15.59
CA CYS A 196 -0.36 1.52 16.10
C CYS A 196 -1.53 2.52 16.15
N ALA A 197 -2.39 2.54 15.13
CA ALA A 197 -3.58 3.40 15.07
C ALA A 197 -4.60 3.04 16.16
N THR A 198 -4.87 1.75 16.34
CA THR A 198 -5.81 1.21 17.33
C THR A 198 -5.35 1.54 18.75
N GLN A 199 -4.08 1.29 19.05
CA GLN A 199 -3.56 1.58 20.40
C GLN A 199 -3.57 3.08 20.72
N TRP A 200 -3.33 3.94 19.73
CA TRP A 200 -3.43 5.39 19.93
C TRP A 200 -4.89 5.86 20.11
N SER A 201 -5.78 5.44 19.22
CA SER A 201 -7.16 5.93 19.18
C SER A 201 -8.06 5.29 20.24
N GLY A 202 -7.75 4.08 20.69
CA GLY A 202 -8.66 3.26 21.49
C GLY A 202 -9.90 2.80 20.72
N MET A 203 -9.87 2.85 19.38
CA MET A 203 -11.00 2.60 18.48
C MET A 203 -10.62 1.58 17.40
N THR A 204 -11.56 1.29 16.50
CA THR A 204 -11.34 0.44 15.32
C THR A 204 -11.11 1.31 14.07
N PRO A 205 -9.86 1.66 13.75
CA PRO A 205 -9.56 2.47 12.59
C PRO A 205 -9.67 1.67 11.30
N THR A 206 -10.10 2.34 10.24
CA THR A 206 -10.06 1.85 8.86
C THR A 206 -9.06 2.65 8.05
N VAL A 207 -8.47 2.01 7.03
CA VAL A 207 -7.56 2.71 6.13
C VAL A 207 -8.36 3.71 5.27
N VAL A 208 -7.89 4.94 5.21
CA VAL A 208 -8.45 5.98 4.33
C VAL A 208 -7.58 6.12 3.09
N TYR A 209 -6.26 6.00 3.27
CA TYR A 209 -5.30 6.16 2.19
C TYR A 209 -4.02 5.37 2.47
N SER A 210 -3.47 4.74 1.43
CA SER A 210 -2.13 4.15 1.47
C SER A 210 -1.23 4.81 0.42
N GLY A 211 -0.14 5.42 0.89
CA GLY A 211 0.75 6.25 0.11
C GLY A 211 2.11 5.65 -0.11
N GLY A 212 2.47 5.47 -1.40
CA GLY A 212 3.84 5.31 -1.86
C GLY A 212 4.59 4.15 -1.22
N VAL A 213 4.00 2.95 -1.21
CA VAL A 213 4.69 1.73 -0.78
C VAL A 213 5.83 1.48 -1.76
N ARG A 214 7.07 1.68 -1.30
CA ARG A 214 8.27 1.51 -2.12
C ARG A 214 9.06 0.30 -1.66
N PHE A 215 9.29 -0.63 -2.57
CA PHE A 215 10.09 -1.83 -2.34
C PHE A 215 11.51 -1.59 -2.84
N TYR A 216 12.47 -1.52 -1.91
CA TYR A 216 13.89 -1.28 -2.22
C TYR A 216 14.66 -2.56 -2.47
N ARG A 217 14.29 -3.63 -1.75
CA ARG A 217 14.98 -4.93 -1.79
C ARG A 217 14.01 -6.05 -1.40
N PRO A 218 14.22 -7.27 -1.90
CA PRO A 218 13.34 -8.40 -1.60
C PRO A 218 13.47 -8.85 -0.14
N ILE A 219 12.39 -9.42 0.38
CA ILE A 219 12.39 -10.17 1.65
C ILE A 219 12.54 -11.66 1.29
N HIS A 220 13.50 -12.33 1.91
CA HIS A 220 13.78 -13.75 1.69
C HIS A 220 13.11 -14.62 2.75
N ILE A 221 12.79 -15.86 2.39
CA ILE A 221 12.22 -16.83 3.32
C ILE A 221 13.22 -17.20 4.40
N GLY A 222 12.69 -17.42 5.60
CA GLY A 222 13.47 -17.70 6.79
C GLY A 222 14.16 -16.45 7.36
N HIS A 223 14.11 -15.30 6.68
CA HIS A 223 14.56 -14.06 7.28
C HIS A 223 13.63 -13.62 8.41
N VAL A 224 14.19 -12.96 9.41
CA VAL A 224 13.41 -12.17 10.37
C VAL A 224 12.92 -10.93 9.65
N VAL A 225 11.61 -10.72 9.67
CA VAL A 225 10.94 -9.48 9.26
C VAL A 225 10.69 -8.66 10.52
N GLU A 226 11.01 -7.37 10.45
CA GLU A 226 10.73 -6.37 11.49
C GLU A 226 9.91 -5.24 10.86
N LEU A 227 8.70 -5.04 11.35
CA LEU A 227 7.84 -3.92 10.98
C LEU A 227 7.81 -2.93 12.14
N GLU A 228 8.33 -1.74 11.89
CA GLU A 228 8.29 -0.63 12.83
C GLU A 228 7.27 0.40 12.35
N ALA A 229 6.09 0.41 12.97
CA ALA A 229 5.05 1.40 12.74
C ALA A 229 5.19 2.57 13.72
N ARG A 230 5.02 3.79 13.23
CA ARG A 230 5.18 5.00 14.03
C ARG A 230 4.18 6.07 13.63
N LEU A 231 3.46 6.61 14.61
CA LEU A 231 2.58 7.75 14.40
C LEU A 231 3.41 8.96 13.97
N LEU A 232 3.02 9.58 12.87
CA LEU A 232 3.68 10.79 12.36
C LEU A 232 2.92 12.05 12.80
N ARG A 233 1.58 11.97 12.81
CA ARG A 233 0.70 13.11 13.06
C ARG A 233 -0.74 12.62 13.27
N THR A 234 -1.51 13.33 14.08
CA THR A 234 -2.98 13.30 14.02
C THR A 234 -3.53 14.59 13.43
N ASN A 235 -4.62 14.48 12.70
CA ASN A 235 -5.55 15.57 12.46
C ASN A 235 -6.86 15.25 13.19
N ARG A 236 -7.84 16.17 13.16
CA ARG A 236 -9.13 16.01 13.85
C ARG A 236 -9.76 14.62 13.69
N LYS A 237 -9.65 14.05 12.47
CA LYS A 237 -10.32 12.79 12.09
C LYS A 237 -9.39 11.67 11.58
N THR A 238 -8.10 11.92 11.46
CA THR A 238 -7.18 10.98 10.79
C THR A 238 -5.81 10.89 11.48
N MET A 239 -5.18 9.73 11.36
CA MET A 239 -3.83 9.43 11.85
C MET A 239 -2.94 9.07 10.67
N ASP A 240 -1.80 9.75 10.53
CA ASP A 240 -0.77 9.37 9.56
C ASP A 240 0.29 8.52 10.26
N ILE A 241 0.57 7.33 9.73
CA ILE A 241 1.48 6.35 10.31
C ILE A 241 2.50 5.93 9.26
N ALA A 242 3.79 5.99 9.59
CA ALA A 242 4.84 5.40 8.77
C ALA A 242 5.10 3.97 9.20
N VAL A 243 5.49 3.11 8.25
CA VAL A 243 6.00 1.77 8.55
C VAL A 243 7.32 1.55 7.84
N HIS A 244 8.35 1.18 8.62
CA HIS A 244 9.61 0.65 8.09
C HIS A 244 9.60 -0.85 8.18
N VAL A 245 9.81 -1.51 7.05
CA VAL A 245 10.02 -2.95 6.99
C VAL A 245 11.50 -3.21 6.86
N ARG A 246 12.08 -3.97 7.77
CA ARG A 246 13.46 -4.45 7.69
C ARG A 246 13.46 -5.97 7.66
N SER A 247 14.44 -6.54 6.97
CA SER A 247 14.61 -7.99 6.90
C SER A 247 16.08 -8.39 6.95
N GLY A 248 16.39 -9.54 7.54
CA GLY A 248 17.74 -10.08 7.62
C GLY A 248 17.79 -11.54 8.07
N ASP A 249 18.94 -12.16 7.88
CA ASP A 249 19.18 -13.54 8.29
C ASP A 249 19.07 -13.67 9.82
N PRO A 250 18.23 -14.60 10.36
CA PRO A 250 18.04 -14.77 11.80
C PRO A 250 19.33 -15.11 12.56
N ARG A 251 20.35 -15.63 11.87
CA ARG A 251 21.65 -15.96 12.46
C ARG A 251 22.52 -14.73 12.73
N THR A 252 22.10 -13.56 12.26
CA THR A 252 22.81 -12.29 12.42
C THR A 252 21.89 -11.21 13.00
N PRO A 253 22.42 -10.21 13.72
CA PRO A 253 21.61 -9.11 14.23
C PRO A 253 21.26 -8.07 13.14
N GLU A 254 21.94 -8.10 12.00
CA GLU A 254 21.78 -7.10 10.94
C GLU A 254 20.45 -7.25 10.21
N ARG A 255 19.76 -6.12 10.03
CA ARG A 255 18.51 -6.05 9.26
C ARG A 255 18.55 -4.87 8.31
N GLN A 256 18.13 -5.13 7.09
CA GLN A 256 18.18 -4.20 5.99
C GLN A 256 16.77 -3.68 5.69
N LEU A 257 16.60 -2.36 5.59
CA LEU A 257 15.35 -1.72 5.13
C LEU A 257 14.90 -2.29 3.77
N THR A 258 13.76 -2.94 3.73
CA THR A 258 13.19 -3.52 2.51
C THR A 258 12.11 -2.65 1.90
N THR A 259 11.27 -2.07 2.76
CA THR A 259 10.09 -1.33 2.33
C THR A 259 9.86 -0.14 3.26
N HIS A 260 9.39 0.97 2.71
CA HIS A 260 8.90 2.12 3.46
C HIS A 260 7.56 2.55 2.86
N CYS A 261 6.60 2.87 3.73
CA CYS A 261 5.28 3.39 3.36
C CYS A 261 4.74 4.35 4.42
N ALA A 262 3.76 5.16 4.02
CA ALA A 262 2.95 5.94 4.94
C ALA A 262 1.46 5.70 4.68
N ILE A 263 0.71 5.40 5.73
CA ILE A 263 -0.72 5.04 5.69
C ILE A 263 -1.49 6.04 6.55
N THR A 264 -2.63 6.48 6.03
CA THR A 264 -3.57 7.33 6.76
C THR A 264 -4.77 6.50 7.19
N TYR A 265 -5.02 6.46 8.49
CA TYR A 265 -6.20 5.84 9.10
C TYR A 265 -7.20 6.89 9.54
N GLY A 266 -8.46 6.50 9.61
CA GLY A 266 -9.53 7.24 10.27
C GLY A 266 -10.52 6.27 10.90
N VAL A 267 -11.39 6.76 11.77
CA VAL A 267 -12.43 5.93 12.41
C VAL A 267 -13.77 6.35 11.82
N ARG A 268 -14.59 5.40 11.38
CA ARG A 268 -15.92 5.67 10.83
C ARG A 268 -16.99 5.42 11.87
N GLY A 269 -17.93 6.33 12.01
CA GLY A 269 -19.14 6.16 12.82
C GLY A 269 -20.23 5.39 12.08
N ASP A 270 -21.39 5.26 12.71
CA ASP A 270 -22.53 4.49 12.19
C ASP A 270 -23.08 5.03 10.86
N ASP A 271 -22.86 6.30 10.56
CA ASP A 271 -23.25 6.96 9.31
C ASP A 271 -22.19 6.87 8.20
N ASP A 272 -21.18 6.01 8.37
CA ASP A 272 -20.00 5.84 7.51
C ASP A 272 -19.10 7.09 7.40
N ARG A 273 -19.34 8.13 8.22
CA ARG A 273 -18.52 9.34 8.25
C ARG A 273 -17.39 9.22 9.24
N LEU A 274 -16.27 9.89 8.94
CA LEU A 274 -15.15 9.96 9.86
C LEU A 274 -15.52 10.73 11.14
N VAL A 275 -15.17 10.17 12.29
CA VAL A 275 -15.37 10.78 13.62
C VAL A 275 -14.10 11.44 14.15
N ASP A 276 -14.24 12.24 15.20
CA ASP A 276 -13.12 12.90 15.85
C ASP A 276 -12.32 11.88 16.69
N ILE A 277 -10.99 12.03 16.68
CA ILE A 277 -10.05 11.10 17.34
C ILE A 277 -9.17 11.80 18.37
N PRO A 278 -8.52 11.07 19.30
CA PRO A 278 -7.50 11.63 20.17
C PRO A 278 -6.36 12.31 19.37
N GLN A 279 -6.00 13.53 19.78
CA GLN A 279 -4.96 14.31 19.13
C GLN A 279 -3.61 14.10 19.79
N TRP A 280 -2.59 13.86 18.97
CA TRP A 280 -1.20 13.74 19.37
C TRP A 280 -0.49 15.08 19.15
N GLU A 281 0.20 15.55 20.19
CA GLU A 281 0.99 16.76 20.14
C GLU A 281 2.49 16.41 20.14
N PRO A 282 3.28 16.91 19.18
CA PRO A 282 4.73 16.72 19.16
C PRO A 282 5.41 17.27 20.42
N GLN A 283 6.17 16.43 21.14
CA GLN A 283 6.80 16.81 22.40
C GLN A 283 8.22 17.37 22.22
N ASN A 284 8.93 16.92 21.18
CA ASN A 284 10.33 17.30 20.93
C ASN A 284 10.62 17.57 19.46
N ASP A 285 11.87 17.91 19.13
CA ASP A 285 12.29 18.27 17.77
C ASP A 285 12.12 17.11 16.78
N GLU A 286 12.35 15.88 17.22
CA GLU A 286 12.14 14.72 16.36
C GLU A 286 10.65 14.54 16.04
N ASP A 287 9.79 14.65 17.05
CA ASP A 287 8.34 14.57 16.86
C ASP A 287 7.82 15.69 15.95
N ARG A 288 8.36 16.91 16.09
CA ARG A 288 8.05 18.03 15.17
C ARG A 288 8.49 17.71 13.74
N ALA A 289 9.69 17.16 13.56
CA ALA A 289 10.18 16.75 12.24
C ALA A 289 9.31 15.66 11.60
N LEU A 290 8.79 14.71 12.39
CA LEU A 290 7.84 13.68 11.93
C LEU A 290 6.52 14.30 11.45
N ALA A 291 5.96 15.23 12.24
CA ALA A 291 4.73 15.93 11.89
C ALA A 291 4.90 16.78 10.61
N ASP A 292 6.01 17.49 10.49
CA ASP A 292 6.36 18.31 9.31
C ASP A 292 6.56 17.44 8.06
N HIS A 293 7.15 16.25 8.23
CA HIS A 293 7.28 15.29 7.15
C HIS A 293 5.92 14.80 6.65
N ALA A 294 5.01 14.41 7.55
CA ALA A 294 3.64 14.06 7.17
C ALA A 294 2.91 15.21 6.46
N TYR A 295 3.10 16.45 6.93
CA TYR A 295 2.55 17.63 6.27
C TYR A 295 3.10 17.82 4.85
N ARG A 296 4.42 17.69 4.65
CA ARG A 296 5.05 17.77 3.33
C ARG A 296 4.53 16.71 2.37
N LEU A 297 4.45 15.45 2.80
CA LEU A 297 3.89 14.37 1.99
C LEU A 297 2.44 14.67 1.58
N ARG A 298 1.62 15.16 2.51
CA ARG A 298 0.24 15.56 2.21
C ARG A 298 0.17 16.73 1.23
N LYS A 299 1.05 17.73 1.36
CA LYS A 299 1.11 18.87 0.45
C LYS A 299 1.44 18.44 -0.98
N ILE A 300 2.38 17.51 -1.15
CA ILE A 300 2.72 16.94 -2.46
C ILE A 300 1.53 16.18 -3.06
N ARG A 301 0.78 15.45 -2.22
CA ARG A 301 -0.46 14.74 -2.63
C ARG A 301 -1.58 15.72 -3.01
N GLY A 302 -1.79 16.77 -2.22
CA GLY A 302 -2.94 17.69 -2.33
C GLY A 302 -2.84 18.73 -3.45
N HIS A 303 -1.64 19.17 -3.84
CA HIS A 303 -1.48 20.23 -4.85
C HIS A 303 -1.83 19.80 -6.29
N ARG A 304 -2.00 18.50 -6.57
CA ARG A 304 -2.07 18.01 -7.96
C ARG A 304 -3.06 16.86 -8.22
N VAL A 305 -3.94 16.56 -7.26
CA VAL A 305 -4.96 15.51 -7.40
C VAL A 305 -6.34 16.09 -7.10
N PRO A 306 -7.22 16.28 -8.11
CA PRO A 306 -8.61 16.66 -7.87
C PRO A 306 -9.33 15.56 -7.09
N GLY A 307 -9.91 15.87 -5.93
CA GLY A 307 -10.86 14.98 -5.23
C GLY A 307 -10.54 14.60 -3.78
N LEU A 308 -9.40 14.98 -3.22
CA LEU A 308 -9.18 14.91 -1.77
C LEU A 308 -9.68 16.22 -1.14
N SER A 309 -10.98 16.28 -0.82
CA SER A 309 -11.50 17.36 0.02
C SER A 309 -10.75 17.34 1.35
N THR A 310 -10.15 18.48 1.69
CA THR A 310 -9.56 18.74 3.00
C THR A 310 -10.68 18.90 4.02
N GLY A 311 -11.18 17.79 4.55
CA GLY A 311 -12.05 17.74 5.72
C GLY A 311 -11.30 17.37 6.99
#